data_AF-A0A090QWI0-F1
#
_entry.id   AF-A0A090QWI0-F1
#
_cell.length_a   1.000
_cell.length_b   1.000
_cell.length_c   1.000
_cell.angle_alpha   90.00
_cell.angle_beta   90.00
_cell.angle_gamma   90.00
#
_symmetry.space_group_name_H-M   'P 1'
#
loop_
_entity.id
_entity.type
_entity.pdbx_description
1 polymer ?
#
loop_
_entity_poly.entity_id
_entity_poly.type
_entity_poly.pdbx_seq_one_letter_code
_entity_poly.pdbx_strand_id
1 'polypeptide(L)'
;MMKKRFLAALVLPMMLAACASNDSNNEQAQTMTNQTDIAAQNWVLTKIDNQAISTEAVAPNLMLSEDLNANGNAGCNRFFGQAELKDGNLRIEKMGLTMMACQVLVWKWKRL
;
A
#
# COMPACT_ATOMS: atom_id res chain seq x y z
N MET A 1 12.90 25.86 72.67
CA MET A 1 13.02 24.40 72.90
C MET A 1 11.72 23.75 72.43
N MET A 2 11.78 22.58 71.74
CA MET A 2 10.68 21.81 71.09
C MET A 2 10.10 22.45 69.80
N LYS A 3 10.28 22.00 68.54
CA LYS A 3 10.45 20.72 67.79
C LYS A 3 9.12 20.11 67.30
N LYS A 4 8.98 20.03 65.95
CA LYS A 4 8.26 19.06 65.08
C LYS A 4 7.08 19.58 64.22
N ARG A 5 7.42 19.79 62.93
CA ARG A 5 6.84 19.24 61.69
C ARG A 5 5.34 18.93 61.66
N PHE A 6 4.60 19.67 60.82
CA PHE A 6 3.45 19.15 60.09
C PHE A 6 3.64 19.39 58.59
N LEU A 7 3.69 18.29 57.84
CA LEU A 7 3.58 18.21 56.39
C LEU A 7 2.16 18.58 55.98
N ALA A 8 1.99 19.68 55.23
CA ALA A 8 0.80 19.92 54.43
C ALA A 8 1.04 21.11 53.50
N ALA A 9 1.57 20.85 52.30
CA ALA A 9 1.42 21.78 51.19
C ALA A 9 1.16 20.95 49.94
N LEU A 10 -0.14 20.81 49.70
CA LEU A 10 -0.82 20.30 48.53
C LEU A 10 -0.30 21.04 47.28
N VAL A 11 0.65 20.44 46.57
CA VAL A 11 0.98 20.78 45.18
C VAL A 11 0.36 19.67 44.35
N LEU A 12 -0.96 19.76 44.20
CA LEU A 12 -1.62 20.22 42.99
C LEU A 12 -1.32 19.28 41.79
N PRO A 13 -2.27 18.40 41.45
CA PRO A 13 -2.13 17.43 40.38
C PRO A 13 -2.16 18.14 39.02
N MET A 14 -1.03 18.14 38.33
CA MET A 14 -0.92 18.52 36.91
C MET A 14 -0.10 17.47 36.15
N MET A 15 -0.43 16.21 36.40
CA MET A 15 -0.16 15.11 35.47
C MET A 15 -1.54 14.70 34.97
N LEU A 16 -1.81 14.75 33.65
CA LEU A 16 -2.83 13.96 32.91
C LEU A 16 -3.46 14.64 31.66
N ALA A 17 -2.92 15.71 31.07
CA ALA A 17 -3.47 16.24 29.82
C ALA A 17 -2.40 16.79 28.86
N ALA A 18 -1.70 15.93 28.12
CA ALA A 18 -0.89 16.40 26.99
C ALA A 18 -0.68 15.39 25.83
N CYS A 19 -1.38 14.25 25.80
CA CYS A 19 -1.45 13.42 24.59
C CYS A 19 -2.89 12.95 24.37
N ALA A 20 -3.82 13.89 24.17
CA ALA A 20 -4.92 13.59 23.26
C ALA A 20 -4.31 13.62 21.86
N SER A 21 -3.65 12.53 21.48
CA SER A 21 -3.35 12.25 20.09
C SER A 21 -4.69 11.97 19.44
N ASN A 22 -5.32 13.03 18.94
CA ASN A 22 -6.48 12.90 18.07
C ASN A 22 -5.95 12.34 16.74
N ASP A 23 -5.73 11.03 16.71
CA ASP A 23 -5.67 10.25 15.49
C ASP A 23 -7.07 10.30 14.90
N SER A 24 -7.36 11.43 14.27
CA SER A 24 -8.49 11.56 13.39
C SER A 24 -8.14 10.63 12.25
N ASN A 25 -8.67 9.41 12.31
CA ASN A 25 -8.76 8.47 11.21
C ASN A 25 -9.55 9.16 10.09
N ASN A 26 -8.87 10.07 9.41
CA ASN A 26 -9.29 10.62 8.16
C ASN A 26 -8.55 9.76 7.15
N GLU A 27 -9.20 8.67 6.75
CA GLU A 27 -8.89 7.97 5.50
C GLU A 27 -9.22 8.92 4.34
N GLN A 28 -8.54 10.06 4.28
CA GLN A 28 -8.39 10.87 3.10
C GLN A 28 -7.53 10.03 2.17
N ALA A 29 -8.18 9.32 1.25
CA ALA A 29 -7.51 8.77 0.08
C ALA A 29 -6.73 9.91 -0.57
N GLN A 30 -5.41 9.96 -0.31
CA GLN A 30 -4.54 10.95 -0.91
C GLN A 30 -4.52 10.64 -2.39
N THR A 31 -5.17 11.48 -3.18
CA THR A 31 -5.08 11.41 -4.64
C THR A 31 -3.64 11.70 -5.01
N MET A 32 -2.91 10.68 -5.45
CA MET A 32 -1.56 10.83 -5.98
C MET A 32 -1.66 11.63 -7.28
N THR A 33 -1.32 12.92 -7.22
CA THR A 33 -1.34 13.81 -8.38
C THR A 33 0.05 14.10 -8.90
N ASN A 34 1.10 13.83 -8.11
CA ASN A 34 2.48 14.09 -8.52
C ASN A 34 3.19 12.80 -8.90
N GLN A 35 4.00 12.87 -9.95
CA GLN A 35 4.83 11.78 -10.43
C GLN A 35 5.79 11.25 -9.34
N THR A 36 6.30 12.13 -8.49
CA THR A 36 7.20 11.77 -7.38
C THR A 36 6.54 10.84 -6.36
N ASP A 37 5.20 10.84 -6.27
CA ASP A 37 4.46 10.03 -5.31
C ASP A 37 4.33 8.57 -5.76
N ILE A 38 4.53 8.30 -7.05
CA ILE A 38 4.36 6.98 -7.67
C ILE A 38 5.66 6.41 -8.27
N ALA A 39 6.68 7.24 -8.45
CA ALA A 39 7.97 6.80 -9.00
C ALA A 39 8.70 5.88 -8.02
N ALA A 40 9.51 4.96 -8.56
CA ALA A 40 10.28 3.99 -7.77
C ALA A 40 9.43 3.10 -6.83
N GLN A 41 8.16 2.89 -7.15
CA GLN A 41 7.21 2.15 -6.31
C GLN A 41 6.87 0.78 -6.89
N ASN A 42 6.63 -0.20 -6.00
CA ASN A 42 6.19 -1.54 -6.34
C ASN A 42 4.85 -1.86 -5.68
N TRP A 43 3.86 -2.25 -6.48
CA TRP A 43 2.55 -2.69 -6.01
C TRP A 43 2.30 -4.14 -6.37
N VAL A 44 1.64 -4.84 -5.44
CA VAL A 44 1.16 -6.21 -5.64
C VAL A 44 -0.35 -6.20 -5.62
N LEU A 45 -0.97 -6.86 -6.61
CA LEU A 45 -2.42 -6.94 -6.71
C LEU A 45 -2.98 -7.84 -5.61
N THR A 46 -3.94 -7.32 -4.85
CA THR A 46 -4.57 -8.05 -3.74
C THR A 46 -6.03 -8.42 -4.03
N LYS A 47 -6.74 -7.59 -4.79
CA LYS A 47 -8.16 -7.75 -5.13
C LYS A 47 -8.45 -7.25 -6.53
N ILE A 48 -9.44 -7.85 -7.19
CA ILE A 48 -10.08 -7.34 -8.40
C ILE A 48 -11.58 -7.27 -8.09
N ASP A 49 -12.22 -6.12 -8.33
CA ASP A 49 -13.65 -5.91 -8.06
C ASP A 49 -14.08 -6.36 -6.65
N ASN A 50 -13.27 -5.98 -5.65
CA ASN A 50 -13.39 -6.35 -4.23
C ASN A 50 -13.25 -7.85 -3.91
N GLN A 51 -13.02 -8.71 -4.89
CA GLN A 51 -12.76 -10.12 -4.70
C GLN A 51 -11.26 -10.36 -4.52
N ALA A 52 -10.89 -11.01 -3.41
CA ALA A 52 -9.51 -11.42 -3.17
C ALA A 52 -9.04 -12.41 -4.26
N ILE A 53 -7.85 -12.19 -4.77
CA ILE A 53 -7.22 -13.10 -5.72
C ILE A 53 -6.28 -14.06 -5.00
N SER A 54 -6.14 -15.27 -5.53
CA SER A 54 -5.09 -16.18 -5.07
C SER A 54 -3.75 -15.76 -5.66
N THR A 55 -2.75 -15.61 -4.81
CA THR A 55 -1.37 -15.29 -5.18
C THR A 55 -0.44 -16.51 -5.06
N GLU A 56 -1.00 -17.72 -4.95
CA GLU A 56 -0.25 -18.96 -4.66
C GLU A 56 0.71 -19.38 -5.78
N ALA A 57 0.42 -19.02 -7.04
CA ALA A 57 1.28 -19.36 -8.18
C ALA A 57 2.26 -18.23 -8.51
N VAL A 58 1.74 -17.08 -8.97
CA VAL A 58 2.51 -15.87 -9.25
C VAL A 58 1.65 -14.69 -8.86
N ALA A 59 2.12 -13.86 -7.93
CA ALA A 59 1.44 -12.64 -7.53
C ALA A 59 1.59 -11.57 -8.62
N PRO A 60 0.49 -11.09 -9.22
CA PRO A 60 0.55 -10.00 -10.19
C PRO A 60 1.09 -8.73 -9.54
N ASN A 61 1.96 -8.03 -10.26
CA ASN A 61 2.63 -6.84 -9.74
C ASN A 61 2.82 -5.75 -10.79
N LEU A 62 3.04 -4.53 -10.30
CA LEU A 62 3.42 -3.36 -11.07
C LEU A 62 4.58 -2.66 -10.36
N MET A 63 5.70 -2.50 -11.06
CA MET A 63 6.85 -1.72 -10.66
C MET A 63 6.98 -0.50 -11.58
N LEU A 64 7.17 0.67 -10.98
CA LEU A 64 7.58 1.88 -11.69
C LEU A 64 9.00 2.24 -11.28
N SER A 65 9.88 2.51 -12.25
CA SER A 65 11.19 3.10 -11.99
C SER A 65 11.10 4.61 -11.72
N GLU A 66 12.23 5.25 -11.44
CA GLU A 66 12.32 6.70 -11.23
C GLU A 66 11.84 7.52 -12.45
N ASP A 67 12.10 7.01 -13.66
CA ASP A 67 11.66 7.59 -14.94
C ASP A 67 10.30 7.07 -15.42
N LEU A 68 9.53 6.43 -14.54
CA LEU A 68 8.20 5.86 -14.81
C LEU A 68 8.18 4.76 -15.89
N ASN A 69 9.29 4.06 -16.15
CA ASN A 69 9.20 2.81 -16.89
C ASN A 69 8.41 1.78 -16.06
N ALA A 70 7.30 1.32 -16.64
CA ALA A 70 6.43 0.33 -16.05
C ALA A 70 6.90 -1.08 -16.42
N ASN A 71 7.03 -1.94 -15.42
CA ASN A 71 7.39 -3.34 -15.57
C ASN A 71 6.56 -4.18 -14.60
N GLY A 72 6.12 -5.36 -15.01
CA GLY A 72 5.36 -6.20 -14.11
C GLY A 72 4.93 -7.53 -14.71
N ASN A 73 4.05 -8.22 -13.98
CA ASN A 73 3.43 -9.43 -14.45
C ASN A 73 1.93 -9.42 -14.20
N ALA A 74 1.19 -10.00 -15.14
CA ALA A 74 -0.24 -10.27 -15.05
C ALA A 74 -0.42 -11.79 -14.86
N GLY A 75 0.19 -12.34 -13.81
CA GLY A 75 0.35 -13.79 -13.64
C GLY A 75 1.59 -14.30 -14.36
N CYS A 76 1.47 -15.35 -15.18
CA CYS A 76 2.67 -15.89 -15.82
C CYS A 76 3.21 -15.00 -16.96
N ASN A 77 2.38 -14.15 -17.56
CA ASN A 77 2.81 -13.20 -18.59
C ASN A 77 3.37 -11.91 -17.99
N ARG A 78 4.44 -11.39 -18.60
CA ARG A 78 5.10 -10.15 -18.20
C ARG A 78 4.67 -9.02 -19.13
N PHE A 79 4.47 -7.84 -18.56
CA PHE A 79 4.19 -6.61 -19.30
C PHE A 79 5.25 -5.56 -19.04
N PHE A 80 5.38 -4.63 -19.97
CA PHE A 80 6.25 -3.46 -19.85
C PHE A 80 5.66 -2.28 -20.64
N GLY A 81 6.09 -1.06 -20.33
CA GLY A 81 5.67 0.15 -21.04
C GLY A 81 6.14 1.42 -20.34
N GLN A 82 5.62 2.57 -20.75
CA GLN A 82 5.90 3.86 -20.12
C GLN A 82 4.67 4.30 -19.34
N ALA A 83 4.78 4.54 -18.03
CA ALA A 83 3.66 5.08 -17.27
C ALA A 83 3.55 6.61 -17.41
N GLU A 84 2.30 7.08 -17.36
CA GLU A 84 1.91 8.48 -17.32
C GLU A 84 0.86 8.64 -16.21
N LEU A 85 1.04 9.65 -15.35
CA LEU A 85 0.06 10.04 -14.34
C LEU A 85 -0.60 11.35 -14.78
N LYS A 86 -1.92 11.33 -14.93
CA LYS A 86 -2.70 12.51 -15.30
C LYS A 86 -4.01 12.54 -14.53
N ASP A 87 -4.24 13.63 -13.80
CA ASP A 87 -5.48 13.85 -13.04
C ASP A 87 -5.82 12.67 -12.10
N GLY A 88 -4.79 12.09 -11.45
CA GLY A 88 -4.92 10.91 -10.59
C GLY A 88 -5.11 9.57 -11.32
N ASN A 89 -5.11 9.56 -12.66
CA ASN A 89 -5.19 8.35 -13.47
C ASN A 89 -3.81 7.92 -13.92
N LEU A 90 -3.44 6.70 -13.57
CA LEU A 90 -2.22 6.05 -14.06
C LEU A 90 -2.52 5.30 -15.35
N ARG A 91 -1.80 5.63 -16.42
CA ARG A 91 -1.92 4.98 -17.73
C ARG A 91 -0.56 4.46 -18.17
N ILE A 92 -0.51 3.25 -18.71
CA ILE A 92 0.71 2.70 -19.29
C ILE A 92 0.60 2.78 -20.81
N GLU A 93 1.46 3.59 -21.40
CA GLU A 93 1.64 3.79 -22.82
C GLU A 93 2.55 2.76 -23.45
N LYS A 94 2.35 2.52 -24.77
CA LYS A 94 3.16 1.61 -25.59
C LYS A 94 3.37 0.24 -24.93
N MET A 95 2.30 -0.29 -24.33
CA MET A 95 2.39 -1.51 -23.54
C MET A 95 2.76 -2.71 -24.42
N GLY A 96 3.79 -3.44 -24.00
CA GLY A 96 4.14 -4.77 -24.50
C GLY A 96 3.75 -5.85 -23.50
N LEU A 97 3.44 -7.04 -24.01
CA LEU A 97 3.11 -8.23 -23.21
C LEU A 97 3.75 -9.47 -23.83
N THR A 98 4.28 -10.38 -23.01
CA THR A 98 4.70 -11.70 -23.46
C THR A 98 3.51 -12.62 -23.74
N MET A 99 3.68 -13.64 -24.57
CA MET A 99 2.66 -14.68 -24.82
C MET A 99 3.19 -16.07 -24.42
N MET A 100 3.54 -16.23 -23.14
CA MET A 100 4.00 -17.49 -22.60
C MET A 100 2.83 -18.46 -22.40
N ALA A 101 3.05 -19.74 -22.70
CA ALA A 101 2.13 -20.81 -22.34
C ALA A 101 2.20 -21.05 -20.84
N CYS A 102 1.22 -20.54 -20.11
CA CYS A 102 1.13 -20.74 -18.68
C CYS A 102 0.64 -22.16 -18.38
N GLN A 103 1.23 -22.80 -17.38
CA GLN A 103 0.71 -24.05 -16.85
C GLN A 103 -0.74 -23.84 -16.42
N VAL A 104 -1.68 -24.46 -17.13
CA VAL A 104 -3.06 -24.53 -16.71
C VAL A 104 -3.05 -25.40 -15.45
N LEU A 105 -3.57 -24.91 -14.32
CA LEU A 105 -3.78 -25.76 -13.15
C LEU A 105 -4.90 -26.77 -13.47
N VAL A 106 -4.61 -27.79 -14.28
CA VAL A 106 -5.54 -28.86 -14.72
C VAL A 106 -5.87 -29.85 -13.58
N TRP A 107 -5.39 -29.63 -12.35
CA TRP A 107 -5.45 -30.67 -11.30
C TRP A 107 -6.48 -30.45 -10.19
N LYS A 108 -7.46 -29.56 -10.34
CA LYS A 108 -8.51 -29.38 -9.31
C LYS A 108 -9.96 -29.67 -9.75
N TRP A 109 -10.17 -30.20 -10.97
CA TRP A 109 -11.53 -30.46 -11.50
C TRP A 109 -11.76 -31.90 -11.99
N LYS A 110 -10.94 -32.87 -11.58
CA LYS A 110 -11.16 -34.30 -11.86
C LYS A 110 -11.41 -35.09 -10.58
N ARG A 111 -12.47 -34.71 -9.85
CA ARG A 111 -13.10 -35.56 -8.83
C ARG A 111 -14.55 -35.11 -8.58
N LEU A 112 -15.38 -35.27 -9.61
CA LEU A 112 -16.79 -35.64 -9.49
C LEU A 112 -17.01 -36.80 -10.46
#